data_AF-A0A1I9YWC3-F1
#
_entry.id   AF-A0A1I9YWC3-F1
#
_cell.length_a   1.000
_cell.length_b   1.000
_cell.length_c   1.000
_cell.angle_alpha   90.00
_cell.angle_beta   90.00
_cell.angle_gamma   90.00
#
_symmetry.space_group_name_H-M   'P 1'
#
loop_
_entity.id
_entity.type
_entity.pdbx_description
1 polymer ?
#
loop_
_entity_poly.entity_id
_entity_poly.type
_entity_poly.pdbx_seq_one_letter_code
_entity_poly.pdbx_strand_id
1 'polypeptide(L)'
;MPSSAWALSEIISRAGFGDGVFNLLIGPGSVVGKTMLESLKVDAITFTGSTITGARVMATAGARFGKLQLKMGGKNPLSGY
;
A
#
# COMPACT_ATOMS: atom_id res chain seq x y z
N MET A 1 -6.78 7.16 -9.97
CA MET A 1 -6.55 5.70 -9.87
C MET A 1 -7.45 4.93 -8.87
N PRO A 2 -8.58 5.42 -8.32
CA PRO A 2 -9.47 4.55 -7.54
C PRO A 2 -10.32 3.57 -8.36
N SER A 3 -10.77 3.96 -9.55
CA SER A 3 -11.76 3.20 -10.34
C SER A 3 -11.25 1.86 -10.87
N SER A 4 -9.98 1.78 -11.28
CA SER A 4 -9.37 0.53 -11.73
C SER A 4 -9.23 -0.49 -10.59
N ALA A 5 -8.85 -0.04 -9.39
CA ALA A 5 -8.80 -0.89 -8.20
C ALA A 5 -10.19 -1.42 -7.83
N TRP A 6 -11.22 -0.57 -7.94
CA TRP A 6 -12.61 -0.99 -7.76
C TRP A 6 -13.04 -2.07 -8.77
N ALA A 7 -12.82 -1.84 -10.06
CA ALA A 7 -13.14 -2.82 -11.10
C ALA A 7 -12.42 -4.16 -10.88
N LEU A 8 -11.14 -4.11 -10.48
CA LEU A 8 -10.39 -5.32 -10.12
C LEU A 8 -11.00 -6.03 -8.91
N SER A 9 -11.43 -5.30 -7.89
CA SER A 9 -12.07 -5.90 -6.71
C SER A 9 -13.36 -6.66 -7.06
N GLU A 10 -14.14 -6.17 -8.03
CA GLU A 10 -15.33 -6.88 -8.51
C GLU A 10 -14.98 -8.17 -9.25
N ILE A 11 -13.90 -8.15 -10.04
CA ILE A 11 -13.41 -9.36 -10.73
C ILE A 11 -12.98 -10.41 -9.70
N ILE A 12 -12.22 -10.00 -8.68
CA ILE A 12 -11.76 -10.88 -7.59
C ILE A 12 -12.95 -11.44 -6.82
N SER A 13 -13.95 -10.63 -6.50
CA SER A 13 -15.17 -11.08 -5.81
C SER A 13 -15.91 -12.16 -6.59
N ARG A 14 -16.04 -12.00 -7.92
CA ARG A 14 -16.68 -13.01 -8.79
C ARG A 14 -15.85 -14.29 -8.99
N ALA A 15 -14.54 -14.24 -8.71
CA ALA A 15 -13.65 -15.40 -8.88
C ALA A 15 -13.82 -16.47 -7.78
N GLY A 16 -14.60 -16.20 -6.73
CA GLY A 16 -14.95 -17.20 -5.71
C GLY A 16 -13.89 -17.41 -4.62
N PHE A 17 -13.03 -16.43 -4.36
CA PHE A 17 -12.16 -16.46 -3.19
C PHE A 17 -12.98 -16.40 -1.89
N GLY A 18 -12.51 -17.07 -0.83
CA GLY A 18 -13.16 -17.04 0.48
C GLY A 18 -13.15 -15.64 1.11
N ASP A 19 -14.09 -15.42 2.03
CA ASP A 19 -14.24 -14.14 2.73
C ASP A 19 -12.95 -13.70 3.42
N GLY A 20 -12.63 -12.40 3.31
CA GLY A 20 -11.47 -11.80 3.96
C GLY A 20 -10.14 -12.04 3.25
N VAL A 21 -10.07 -12.87 2.21
CA VAL A 21 -8.83 -13.10 1.41
C VAL A 21 -8.37 -11.82 0.71
N PHE A 22 -9.30 -11.04 0.18
CA PHE A 22 -9.02 -9.76 -0.45
C PHE A 22 -9.96 -8.70 0.11
N ASN A 23 -9.40 -7.55 0.49
CA ASN A 23 -10.16 -6.41 0.98
C ASN A 23 -9.67 -5.15 0.27
N LEU A 24 -10.58 -4.40 -0.35
CA LEU A 24 -10.28 -3.07 -0.89
C LEU A 24 -10.75 -2.01 0.09
N LEU A 25 -9.80 -1.21 0.59
CA LEU A 25 -10.08 -0.06 1.45
C LEU A 25 -9.77 1.22 0.67
N ILE A 26 -10.73 2.13 0.60
CA ILE A 26 -10.56 3.45 -0.01
C ILE A 26 -10.78 4.49 1.08
N GLY A 27 -9.76 5.30 1.34
CA GLY A 27 -9.85 6.36 2.33
C GLY A 27 -8.56 7.16 2.45
N PRO A 28 -8.54 8.17 3.33
CA PRO A 28 -7.37 9.01 3.53
C PRO A 28 -6.19 8.20 4.05
N GLY A 29 -4.99 8.43 3.50
CA GLY A 29 -3.77 7.78 3.97
C GLY A 29 -3.43 8.09 5.43
N SER A 30 -3.84 9.26 5.93
CA SER A 30 -3.71 9.67 7.34
C SER A 30 -4.54 8.82 8.29
N VAL A 31 -5.56 8.12 7.79
CA VAL A 31 -6.45 7.26 8.57
C VAL A 31 -6.16 5.81 8.25
N VAL A 32 -6.55 5.36 7.04
CA VAL A 32 -6.43 3.94 6.64
C VAL A 32 -4.97 3.52 6.59
N GLY A 33 -4.12 4.33 5.96
CA GLY A 33 -2.69 4.04 5.86
C GLY A 33 -2.03 3.95 7.24
N LYS A 34 -2.27 4.95 8.10
CA LYS A 34 -1.75 4.97 9.48
C LYS A 34 -2.17 3.72 10.26
N THR A 35 -3.45 3.36 10.24
CA THR A 35 -3.94 2.15 10.94
C THR A 35 -3.26 0.87 10.43
N MET A 36 -3.06 0.73 9.12
CA MET A 36 -2.38 -0.44 8.54
C MET A 36 -0.88 -0.48 8.91
N LEU A 37 -0.22 0.68 8.95
CA LEU A 37 1.19 0.79 9.34
C LEU A 37 1.42 0.45 10.82
N GLU A 38 0.51 0.83 11.70
CA GLU A 38 0.65 0.66 13.16
C GLU A 38 0.15 -0.70 13.66
N SER A 39 -0.71 -1.39 12.90
CA SER A 39 -1.32 -2.65 13.32
C SER A 39 -0.31 -3.80 13.38
N LEU A 40 -0.23 -4.46 14.54
CA LEU A 40 0.52 -5.72 14.73
C LEU A 40 -0.11 -6.91 14.01
N LYS A 41 -1.33 -6.78 13.48
CA LYS A 41 -2.01 -7.83 12.69
C LYS A 41 -1.57 -7.85 11.22
N VAL A 42 -0.75 -6.88 10.79
CA VAL A 42 -0.29 -6.77 9.40
C VAL A 42 1.16 -7.23 9.32
N ASP A 43 1.37 -8.43 8.78
CA ASP A 43 2.69 -9.07 8.73
C ASP A 43 3.67 -8.39 7.76
N ALA A 44 3.15 -7.86 6.65
CA ALA A 44 3.95 -7.25 5.59
C ALA A 44 3.24 -6.07 4.94
N ILE A 45 4.03 -5.09 4.48
CA ILE A 45 3.55 -3.91 3.77
C ILE A 45 4.35 -3.71 2.50
N THR A 46 3.63 -3.60 1.38
CA THR A 46 4.18 -3.12 0.11
C THR A 46 3.66 -1.72 -0.17
N PHE A 47 4.55 -0.80 -0.52
CA PHE A 47 4.21 0.60 -0.79
C PHE A 47 4.84 1.05 -2.10
N THR A 48 4.03 1.71 -2.93
CA THR A 48 4.50 2.41 -4.13
C THR A 48 4.07 3.86 -4.06
N GLY A 49 5.01 4.79 -4.21
CA GLY A 49 4.71 6.22 -4.17
C GLY A 49 5.93 7.11 -4.04
N SER A 50 5.73 8.30 -3.45
CA SER A 50 6.81 9.27 -3.26
C SER A 50 7.81 8.81 -2.19
N THR A 51 9.06 9.25 -2.32
CA THR A 51 10.12 8.97 -1.33
C THR A 51 9.79 9.54 0.05
N ILE A 52 9.15 10.72 0.10
CA ILE A 52 8.74 11.37 1.36
C ILE A 52 7.73 10.49 2.10
N THR A 53 6.70 9.98 1.41
CA THR A 53 5.71 9.10 2.04
C THR A 53 6.32 7.74 2.35
N GLY A 54 7.16 7.19 1.47
CA GLY A 54 7.86 5.93 1.70
C GLY A 54 8.76 5.94 2.94
N ALA A 55 9.44 7.06 3.21
CA ALA A 55 10.23 7.24 4.43
C ALA A 55 9.35 7.19 5.70
N ARG A 56 8.15 7.78 5.66
CA ARG A 56 7.18 7.70 6.77
C ARG A 56 6.67 6.27 6.97
N VAL A 57 6.34 5.58 5.87
CA VAL A 57 5.97 4.15 5.89
C VAL A 57 7.06 3.31 6.55
N MET A 58 8.32 3.51 6.14
CA MET A 58 9.47 2.81 6.72
C MET A 58 9.63 3.09 8.21
N ALA A 59 9.53 4.35 8.63
CA ALA A 59 9.70 4.73 10.03
C ALA A 59 8.62 4.08 10.93
N THR A 60 7.35 4.14 10.53
CA THR A 60 6.25 3.62 11.35
C THR A 60 6.21 2.09 11.36
N ALA A 61 6.19 1.45 10.19
CA ALA A 61 6.08 0.00 10.12
C ALA A 61 7.40 -0.72 10.46
N GLY A 62 8.55 -0.07 10.24
CA GLY A 62 9.86 -0.57 10.65
C GLY A 62 10.04 -0.58 12.17
N ALA A 63 9.45 0.37 12.90
CA ALA A 63 9.50 0.40 14.37
C ALA A 63 8.89 -0.85 15.03
N ARG A 64 7.95 -1.51 14.34
CA ARG A 64 7.37 -2.80 14.75
C ARG A 64 7.96 -4.01 14.02
N PHE A 65 9.12 -3.85 13.36
CA PHE A 65 9.81 -4.88 12.58
C PHE A 65 8.93 -5.56 11.50
N GLY A 66 7.97 -4.83 10.93
CA GLY A 66 7.14 -5.33 9.84
C GLY A 66 7.97 -5.59 8.58
N LYS A 67 7.62 -6.62 7.80
CA LYS A 67 8.27 -6.85 6.51
C LYS A 67 7.89 -5.74 5.53
N LEU A 68 8.88 -5.14 4.86
CA LEU A 68 8.67 -3.98 4.00
C LEU A 68 9.18 -4.20 2.57
N GLN A 69 8.38 -3.76 1.60
CA GLN A 69 8.81 -3.57 0.22
C GLN A 69 8.41 -2.16 -0.24
N LEU A 70 9.39 -1.34 -0.60
CA LEU A 70 9.17 0.07 -0.94
C LEU A 70 9.64 0.35 -2.35
N LYS A 71 8.72 0.70 -3.25
CA LYS A 71 9.02 1.18 -4.60
C LYS A 71 8.79 2.69 -4.66
N MET A 72 9.88 3.43 -4.53
CA MET A 72 9.85 4.89 -4.50
C MET A 72 10.43 5.45 -5.79
N GLY A 73 9.97 6.64 -6.17
CA GLY A 73 10.51 7.33 -7.34
C GLY A 73 12.01 7.60 -7.21
N GLY A 74 12.76 7.29 -8.25
CA GLY A 74 14.15 7.74 -8.45
C GLY A 74 14.19 8.87 -9.47
N LYS A 75 15.26 9.68 -9.46
CA LYS A 75 15.56 10.59 -10.58
C LYS A 75 15.67 9.74 -11.84
N ASN A 76 14.76 9.91 -12.79
CA ASN A 76 14.89 9.31 -14.11
C ASN A 76 15.92 10.16 -14.90
N PRO A 77 17.11 9.64 -15.23
CA PRO A 77 18.13 10.41 -15.94
C PRO A 77 17.70 10.85 -17.35
N LEU A 78 16.65 10.25 -17.92
CA LEU A 78 16.09 10.61 -19.23
C LEU A 78 15.04 11.73 -19.18
N SER A 79 14.69 12.25 -18.00
CA SER A 79 13.70 13.34 -17.85
C SER A 79 14.29 14.75 -18.11
N GLY A 80 15.57 14.83 -18.52
CA GLY A 80 16.31 16.09 -18.71
C GLY A 80 16.61 16.45 -20.17
N TYR A 81 16.02 15.77 -21.16
CA TYR A 81 16.00 16.18 -22.56
C TYR A 81 14.63 16.72 -22.93
#